data_AF-A0A0K2D4H2-F1
#
_entry.id   AF-A0A0K2D4H2-F1
#
_cell.length_a   1.000
_cell.length_b   1.000
_cell.length_c   1.000
_cell.angle_alpha   90.00
_cell.angle_beta   90.00
_cell.angle_gamma   90.00
#
_symmetry.space_group_name_H-M   'P 1'
#
loop_
_entity.id
_entity.type
_entity.pdbx_description
1 polymer ?
#
loop_
_entity_poly.entity_id
_entity_poly.type
_entity_poly.pdbx_seq_one_letter_code
_entity_poly.pdbx_strand_id
1 'polypeptide(L)'
;FQLSTGDMFRQEINNKTELGLKIKNILDSGKYVDNDITNQLVEKKLTELVEKEIPFILDGFPRTIDQAEFLDNLKEKGIIIDKVILLKITNEQIIERLSKRRICPSCKTIHHLESFPPLDDKFCTKCHTEVVKRADDEEEVILKRLAIYNDQTKCLIDFYKNKGLVLE
;
A
#
# COMPACT_ATOMS: atom_id res chain seq x y z
N PHE A 1 8.19 -5.40 -11.36
CA PHE A 1 7.31 -4.21 -11.31
C PHE A 1 6.65 -4.13 -9.94
N GLN A 2 6.73 -3.01 -9.23
CA GLN A 2 6.00 -2.86 -7.96
C GLN A 2 4.59 -2.31 -8.25
N LEU A 3 3.56 -3.05 -7.85
CA LEU A 3 2.16 -2.63 -7.94
C LEU A 3 1.65 -2.28 -6.53
N SER A 4 1.59 -0.99 -6.23
CA SER A 4 1.13 -0.47 -4.94
C SER A 4 -0.28 0.11 -5.08
N THR A 5 -1.29 -0.55 -4.52
CA THR A 5 -2.69 -0.06 -4.59
C THR A 5 -2.84 1.32 -3.98
N GLY A 6 -2.13 1.59 -2.88
CA GLY A 6 -2.09 2.90 -2.25
C GLY A 6 -1.54 3.99 -3.16
N ASP A 7 -0.50 3.70 -3.95
CA ASP A 7 0.05 4.68 -4.90
C ASP A 7 -0.84 4.87 -6.12
N MET A 8 -1.46 3.80 -6.62
CA MET A 8 -2.45 3.89 -7.68
C MET A 8 -3.60 4.81 -7.28
N PHE A 9 -4.18 4.61 -6.09
CA PHE A 9 -5.24 5.48 -5.61
C PHE A 9 -4.78 6.92 -5.39
N ARG A 10 -3.57 7.15 -4.87
CA ARG A 10 -3.00 8.50 -4.74
C ARG A 10 -2.79 9.16 -6.11
N GLN A 11 -2.43 8.40 -7.15
CA GLN A 11 -2.33 8.92 -8.51
C GLN A 11 -3.70 9.33 -9.05
N GLU A 12 -4.73 8.51 -8.86
CA GLU A 12 -6.12 8.86 -9.23
C GLU A 12 -6.59 10.15 -8.55
N ILE A 13 -6.30 10.29 -7.24
CA ILE A 13 -6.60 11.52 -6.47
C ILE A 13 -5.85 12.73 -7.04
N ASN A 14 -4.55 12.62 -7.29
CA ASN A 14 -3.74 13.72 -7.81
C ASN A 14 -4.17 14.16 -9.21
N ASN A 15 -4.56 13.19 -10.05
CA ASN A 15 -5.05 13.42 -11.40
C ASN A 15 -6.51 13.91 -11.42
N LYS A 16 -7.16 13.99 -10.25
CA LYS A 16 -8.56 14.41 -10.08
C LYS A 16 -9.52 13.61 -10.96
N THR A 17 -9.26 12.32 -11.13
CA THR A 17 -10.16 11.43 -11.87
C THR A 17 -11.45 11.23 -11.09
N GLU A 18 -12.51 10.76 -11.76
CA GLU A 18 -13.78 10.45 -11.09
C GLU A 18 -13.59 9.44 -9.95
N LEU A 19 -12.76 8.41 -10.17
CA LEU A 19 -12.41 7.44 -9.14
C LEU A 19 -11.64 8.11 -7.99
N GLY A 20 -10.65 8.94 -8.30
CA GLY A 20 -9.85 9.67 -7.31
C GLY A 20 -10.70 10.55 -6.39
N LEU A 21 -11.67 11.26 -6.94
CA LEU A 21 -12.59 12.10 -6.16
C LEU A 21 -13.47 11.28 -5.22
N LYS A 22 -13.92 10.09 -5.64
CA LYS A 22 -14.74 9.19 -4.80
C LYS A 22 -13.96 8.59 -3.64
N ILE A 23 -12.69 8.22 -3.86
CA ILE A 23 -11.90 7.48 -2.86
C ILE A 23 -11.06 8.36 -1.93
N LYS A 24 -10.90 9.66 -2.25
CA LYS A 24 -10.07 10.60 -1.47
C LYS A 24 -10.44 10.58 0.02
N ASN A 25 -11.72 10.80 0.34
CA ASN A 25 -12.18 10.86 1.73
C ASN A 25 -12.04 9.52 2.46
N ILE A 26 -12.16 8.40 1.74
CA ILE A 26 -11.98 7.05 2.29
C ILE A 26 -10.53 6.88 2.75
N LEU A 27 -9.57 7.22 1.89
CA LEU A 27 -8.14 7.10 2.19
C LEU A 27 -7.68 8.07 3.27
N ASP A 28 -8.13 9.33 3.23
CA ASP A 28 -7.81 10.33 4.26
C ASP A 28 -8.34 9.89 5.64
N SER A 29 -9.41 9.08 5.68
CA SER A 29 -9.96 8.52 6.93
C SER A 29 -9.26 7.23 7.42
N GLY A 30 -8.30 6.70 6.64
CA GLY A 30 -7.57 5.48 6.96
C GLY A 30 -8.33 4.17 6.62
N LYS A 31 -9.49 4.26 5.95
CA LYS A 31 -10.28 3.09 5.56
C LYS A 31 -9.75 2.45 4.27
N TYR A 32 -10.11 1.19 4.04
CA TYR A 32 -9.88 0.54 2.76
C TYR A 32 -10.90 1.02 1.73
N VAL A 33 -10.42 1.14 0.49
CA VAL A 33 -11.29 1.30 -0.67
C VAL A 33 -12.02 -0.02 -0.89
N ASP A 34 -13.21 0.08 -1.47
CA ASP A 34 -14.08 -1.04 -1.78
C ASP A 34 -13.34 -2.19 -2.52
N ASN A 35 -13.68 -3.43 -2.17
CA ASN A 35 -13.02 -4.63 -2.69
C ASN A 35 -13.20 -4.73 -4.21
N ASP A 36 -14.39 -4.49 -4.75
CA ASP A 36 -14.66 -4.67 -6.19
C ASP A 36 -13.86 -3.67 -7.03
N ILE A 37 -13.82 -2.42 -6.59
CA ILE A 37 -13.02 -1.36 -7.23
C ILE A 37 -11.53 -1.74 -7.20
N THR A 38 -11.04 -2.21 -6.05
CA THR A 38 -9.64 -2.58 -5.88
C THR A 38 -9.27 -3.80 -6.73
N ASN A 39 -10.11 -4.83 -6.73
CA ASN A 39 -9.95 -6.08 -7.46
C ASN A 39 -9.84 -5.84 -8.97
N GLN A 40 -10.78 -5.07 -9.55
CA GLN A 40 -10.76 -4.75 -10.98
C GLN A 40 -9.50 -4.00 -11.40
N LEU A 41 -9.06 -3.03 -10.57
CA LEU A 41 -7.88 -2.23 -10.86
C LEU A 41 -6.60 -3.08 -10.82
N VAL A 42 -6.47 -3.95 -9.82
CA VAL A 42 -5.33 -4.86 -9.67
C VAL A 42 -5.31 -5.89 -10.79
N GLU A 43 -6.44 -6.55 -11.08
CA GLU A 43 -6.56 -7.53 -12.15
C GLU A 43 -6.14 -6.96 -13.50
N LYS A 44 -6.69 -5.81 -13.88
CA LYS A 44 -6.34 -5.15 -15.15
C LYS A 44 -4.83 -4.96 -15.28
N LYS A 45 -4.16 -4.54 -14.19
CA LYS A 45 -2.73 -4.27 -14.23
C LYS A 45 -1.90 -5.55 -14.22
N LEU A 46 -2.32 -6.58 -13.47
CA LEU A 46 -1.64 -7.87 -13.45
C LEU A 46 -1.73 -8.59 -14.79
N THR A 47 -2.90 -8.57 -15.45
CA THR A 47 -3.07 -9.13 -16.79
C THR A 47 -2.10 -8.50 -17.78
N GLU A 48 -1.99 -7.16 -17.79
CA GLU A 48 -1.02 -6.45 -18.65
C GLU A 48 0.43 -6.86 -18.38
N LEU A 49 0.78 -7.07 -17.10
CA LEU A 49 2.14 -7.46 -16.71
C LEU A 49 2.43 -8.90 -17.13
N VAL A 50 1.49 -9.82 -16.95
CA VAL A 50 1.62 -11.23 -17.37
C VAL A 50 1.70 -11.36 -18.89
N GLU A 51 0.87 -10.65 -19.65
CA GLU A 51 0.92 -10.62 -21.12
C GLU A 51 2.28 -10.13 -21.65
N LYS A 52 2.96 -9.28 -20.89
CA LYS A 52 4.30 -8.75 -21.20
C LYS A 52 5.43 -9.53 -20.54
N GLU A 53 5.12 -10.64 -19.86
CA GLU A 53 6.07 -11.47 -19.11
C GLU A 53 6.90 -10.67 -18.08
N ILE A 54 6.30 -9.64 -17.49
CA ILE A 54 6.95 -8.77 -16.50
C ILE A 54 6.67 -9.30 -15.08
N PRO A 55 7.70 -9.71 -14.31
CA PRO A 55 7.51 -10.13 -12.93
C PRO A 55 7.04 -8.96 -12.07
N PHE A 56 6.23 -9.24 -11.05
CA PHE A 56 5.61 -8.22 -10.23
C PHE A 56 5.72 -8.48 -8.72
N ILE A 57 5.58 -7.41 -7.96
CA ILE A 57 5.44 -7.42 -6.50
C ILE A 57 4.14 -6.68 -6.20
N LEU A 58 3.22 -7.34 -5.51
CA LEU A 58 2.03 -6.72 -4.97
C LEU A 58 2.36 -6.07 -3.63
N ASP A 59 2.07 -4.78 -3.50
CA ASP A 59 2.28 -4.00 -2.29
C ASP A 59 0.94 -3.42 -1.81
N GLY A 60 0.49 -3.87 -0.64
CA GLY A 60 -0.78 -3.46 -0.07
C GLY A 60 -2.01 -4.10 -0.72
N PHE A 61 -1.86 -5.24 -1.40
CA PHE A 61 -2.94 -6.12 -1.86
C PHE A 61 -2.47 -7.59 -1.83
N PRO A 62 -3.30 -8.54 -1.38
CA PRO A 62 -4.63 -8.35 -0.79
C PRO A 62 -4.57 -7.82 0.65
N ARG A 63 -5.69 -7.27 1.13
CA ARG A 63 -5.88 -6.78 2.51
C ARG A 63 -7.06 -7.42 3.23
N THR A 64 -7.89 -8.19 2.53
CA THR A 64 -9.02 -8.94 3.07
C THR A 64 -9.02 -10.36 2.49
N ILE A 65 -9.74 -11.28 3.12
CA ILE A 65 -9.91 -12.66 2.62
C ILE A 65 -10.54 -12.65 1.22
N ASP A 66 -11.60 -11.87 1.00
CA ASP A 66 -12.26 -11.75 -0.31
C ASP A 66 -11.28 -11.35 -1.42
N GLN A 67 -10.37 -10.42 -1.13
CA GLN A 67 -9.32 -10.00 -2.08
C GLN A 67 -8.30 -11.13 -2.32
N ALA A 68 -7.97 -11.91 -1.30
CA ALA A 68 -7.05 -13.03 -1.42
C ALA A 68 -7.65 -14.18 -2.24
N GLU A 69 -8.92 -14.51 -2.01
CA GLU A 69 -9.67 -15.49 -2.80
C GLU A 69 -9.84 -15.03 -4.25
N PHE A 70 -10.16 -13.76 -4.47
CA PHE A 70 -10.19 -13.17 -5.81
C PHE A 70 -8.83 -13.34 -6.51
N LEU A 71 -7.73 -13.01 -5.83
CA LEU A 71 -6.39 -13.15 -6.38
C LEU A 71 -6.04 -14.60 -6.72
N ASP A 72 -6.48 -15.56 -5.91
CA ASP A 72 -6.30 -16.98 -6.20
C ASP A 72 -7.05 -17.45 -7.45
N ASN A 73 -8.24 -16.90 -7.71
CA ASN A 73 -9.01 -17.21 -8.93
C ASN A 73 -8.32 -16.70 -10.21
N LEU A 74 -7.45 -15.69 -10.11
CA LEU A 74 -6.69 -15.18 -11.25
C LEU A 74 -5.59 -16.12 -11.74
N LYS A 75 -5.32 -17.23 -11.04
CA LYS A 75 -4.40 -18.28 -11.52
C LYS A 75 -4.83 -18.86 -12.86
N GLU A 76 -6.14 -18.95 -13.12
CA GLU A 76 -6.69 -19.38 -14.41
C GLU A 76 -6.28 -18.47 -15.57
N LYS A 77 -5.92 -17.21 -15.27
CA LYS A 77 -5.43 -16.20 -16.21
C LYS A 77 -3.90 -16.13 -16.25
N GLY A 78 -3.20 -17.09 -15.65
CA GLY A 78 -1.74 -17.12 -15.58
C GLY A 78 -1.13 -16.20 -14.52
N ILE A 79 -1.94 -15.58 -13.65
CA ILE A 79 -1.46 -14.74 -12.56
C ILE A 79 -1.17 -15.63 -11.35
N ILE A 80 0.11 -15.91 -11.11
CA ILE A 80 0.56 -16.81 -10.05
C ILE A 80 1.30 -16.01 -8.96
N ILE A 81 0.98 -16.29 -7.70
CA ILE A 81 1.67 -15.73 -6.54
C ILE A 81 2.63 -16.77 -5.97
N ASP A 82 3.93 -16.53 -6.14
CA ASP A 82 4.96 -17.47 -5.73
C ASP A 82 5.21 -17.46 -4.21
N LYS A 83 5.25 -16.26 -3.62
CA LYS A 83 5.61 -16.03 -2.22
C LYS A 83 4.88 -14.83 -1.63
N VAL A 84 4.69 -14.87 -0.32
CA VAL A 84 4.16 -13.78 0.49
C VAL A 84 5.20 -13.44 1.56
N ILE A 85 5.70 -12.20 1.57
CA ILE A 85 6.72 -11.78 2.53
C ILE A 85 6.05 -11.10 3.73
N LEU A 86 6.20 -11.67 4.91
CA LEU A 86 5.69 -11.13 6.16
C LEU A 86 6.74 -10.27 6.87
N LEU A 87 6.55 -8.95 6.85
CA LEU A 87 7.39 -8.03 7.61
C LEU A 87 6.92 -7.93 9.06
N LYS A 88 7.69 -8.49 9.99
CA LYS A 88 7.39 -8.44 11.43
C LYS A 88 7.89 -7.15 12.06
N ILE A 89 6.97 -6.40 12.66
CA ILE A 89 7.25 -5.12 13.33
C ILE A 89 6.20 -4.90 14.43
N THR A 90 6.58 -4.23 15.52
CA THR A 90 5.68 -3.91 16.63
C THR A 90 4.81 -2.69 16.33
N ASN A 91 3.69 -2.53 17.04
CA ASN A 91 2.82 -1.37 16.86
C ASN A 91 3.54 -0.07 17.22
N GLU A 92 4.38 -0.10 18.24
CA GLU A 92 5.17 1.04 18.71
C GLU A 92 6.14 1.50 17.61
N GLN A 93 6.85 0.55 16.99
CA GLN A 93 7.74 0.84 15.85
C GLN A 93 6.97 1.35 14.62
N ILE A 94 5.76 0.84 14.36
CA ILE A 94 4.92 1.35 13.27
C ILE A 94 4.54 2.81 13.52
N ILE A 95 4.02 3.11 14.71
CA ILE A 95 3.58 4.46 15.08
C ILE A 95 4.75 5.44 14.98
N GLU A 96 5.90 5.09 15.56
CA GLU A 96 7.10 5.91 15.49
C GLU A 96 7.52 6.20 14.03
N ARG A 97 7.60 5.14 13.21
CA ARG A 97 8.03 5.23 11.81
C ARG A 97 7.08 6.09 10.97
N LEU A 98 5.77 5.97 11.19
CA LEU A 98 4.77 6.71 10.42
C LEU A 98 4.69 8.19 10.88
N SER A 99 4.72 8.46 12.17
CA SER A 99 4.66 9.83 12.73
C SER A 99 5.84 10.70 12.28
N LYS A 100 7.02 10.09 12.10
CA LYS A 100 8.25 10.76 11.66
C LYS A 100 8.46 10.69 10.14
N ARG A 101 7.54 10.11 9.38
CA ARG A 101 7.65 10.03 7.91
C ARG A 101 7.37 11.38 7.25
N ARG A 102 8.17 11.71 6.24
CA ARG A 102 7.89 12.80 5.30
C ARG A 102 8.00 12.26 3.88
N ILE A 103 7.27 12.87 2.94
CA ILE A 103 7.34 12.52 1.53
C ILE A 103 7.56 13.77 0.70
N CYS A 104 8.46 13.67 -0.28
CA CYS A 104 8.59 14.68 -1.30
C CYS A 104 7.36 14.61 -2.25
N PRO A 105 6.57 15.68 -2.40
CA PRO A 105 5.39 15.66 -3.27
C PRO A 105 5.79 15.55 -4.75
N SER A 106 6.97 16.06 -5.12
CA SER A 106 7.50 16.05 -6.48
C SER A 106 8.04 14.67 -6.88
N CYS A 107 9.12 14.21 -6.24
CA CYS A 107 9.80 12.97 -6.66
C CYS A 107 9.44 11.72 -5.85
N LYS A 108 8.51 11.82 -4.89
CA LYS A 108 8.03 10.72 -4.02
C LYS A 108 9.08 10.10 -3.09
N THR A 109 10.30 10.65 -3.03
CA THR A 109 11.32 10.22 -2.05
C THR A 109 10.74 10.29 -0.64
N ILE A 110 10.86 9.19 0.08
CA ILE A 110 10.45 9.07 1.48
C ILE A 110 11.63 9.49 2.35
N HIS A 111 11.34 10.34 3.32
CA HIS A 111 12.23 10.76 4.38
C HIS A 111 11.69 10.28 5.72
N HIS A 112 12.59 10.15 6.69
CA HIS A 112 12.27 9.91 8.08
C HIS A 112 13.11 10.88 8.90
N LEU A 113 12.49 11.65 9.80
CA LEU A 113 13.16 12.76 10.50
C LEU A 113 14.43 12.37 11.28
N GLU A 114 14.65 11.07 11.52
CA GLU A 114 15.84 10.57 12.21
C GLU A 114 16.75 9.70 11.32
N SER A 115 16.25 8.56 10.82
CA SER A 115 17.07 7.63 10.03
C SER A 115 17.43 8.10 8.62
N PHE A 116 16.65 9.00 8.02
CA PHE A 116 16.95 9.57 6.71
C PHE A 116 16.31 10.98 6.59
N PRO A 117 16.86 11.96 7.33
CA PRO A 117 16.25 13.27 7.45
C PRO A 117 16.24 14.01 6.12
N PRO A 118 15.24 14.89 5.89
CA PRO A 118 15.29 15.86 4.81
C PRO A 118 16.43 16.89 5.05
N LEU A 119 16.89 17.55 4.00
CA LEU A 119 17.85 18.66 4.09
C LEU A 119 17.24 19.81 4.88
N ASP A 120 17.98 20.36 5.84
CA ASP A 120 17.54 21.42 6.74
C ASP A 120 16.17 21.14 7.39
N ASP A 121 15.89 19.86 7.66
CA ASP A 121 14.64 19.32 8.19
C ASP A 121 13.38 19.64 7.34
N LYS A 122 13.55 20.13 6.11
CA LYS A 122 12.44 20.65 5.27
C LYS A 122 12.47 20.23 3.82
N PHE A 123 13.64 20.01 3.23
CA PHE A 123 13.76 19.83 1.78
C PHE A 123 14.19 18.42 1.38
N CYS A 124 13.67 17.95 0.25
CA CYS A 124 14.03 16.64 -0.27
C CYS A 124 15.51 16.60 -0.67
N THR A 125 16.21 15.54 -0.25
CA THR A 125 17.64 15.35 -0.56
C THR A 125 17.94 15.15 -2.05
N LYS A 126 16.91 14.87 -2.88
CA LYS A 126 17.08 14.63 -4.33
C LYS A 126 16.74 15.83 -5.20
N CYS A 127 15.61 16.49 -4.92
CA CYS A 127 15.07 17.54 -5.80
C CYS A 127 14.82 18.86 -5.08
N HIS A 128 15.21 18.98 -3.81
CA HIS A 128 15.11 20.19 -2.99
C HIS A 128 13.69 20.75 -2.82
N THR A 129 12.66 20.02 -3.24
CA THR A 129 11.26 20.37 -2.97
C THR A 129 10.95 20.14 -1.49
N GLU A 130 10.18 21.04 -0.88
CA GLU A 130 9.72 20.89 0.50
C GLU A 130 8.98 19.57 0.69
N VAL A 131 9.33 18.83 1.75
CA VAL A 131 8.72 17.55 2.08
C VAL A 131 7.50 17.78 2.96
N VAL A 132 6.49 16.93 2.80
CA VAL A 132 5.22 17.05 3.51
C VAL A 132 4.94 15.78 4.32
N LYS A 133 4.16 15.92 5.39
CA LYS A 133 3.55 14.78 6.07
C LYS A 133 2.32 14.34 5.27
N ARG A 134 2.05 13.03 5.20
CA ARG A 134 0.82 12.54 4.54
C ARG A 134 -0.36 12.70 5.51
N ALA A 135 -1.56 12.95 4.96
CA ALA A 135 -2.78 13.03 5.77
C ALA A 135 -3.06 11.74 6.55
N ASP A 136 -2.72 10.58 5.99
CA ASP A 136 -2.88 9.27 6.60
C ASP A 136 -1.76 8.85 7.56
N ASP A 137 -0.81 9.77 7.84
CA ASP A 137 0.25 9.65 8.85
C ASP A 137 -0.07 10.46 10.14
N GLU A 138 -1.28 11.00 10.27
CA GLU A 138 -1.77 11.54 11.54
C GLU A 138 -2.01 10.43 12.57
N GLU A 139 -1.68 10.68 13.84
CA GLU A 139 -1.67 9.65 14.89
C GLU A 139 -3.01 8.91 15.00
N GLU A 140 -4.12 9.65 15.05
CA GLU A 140 -5.46 9.07 15.08
C GLU A 140 -5.76 8.19 13.86
N VAL A 141 -5.25 8.57 12.69
CA VAL A 141 -5.44 7.81 11.44
C VAL A 141 -4.56 6.56 11.44
N ILE A 142 -3.32 6.66 11.96
CA ILE A 142 -2.44 5.50 12.15
C ILE A 142 -3.09 4.46 13.05
N LEU A 143 -3.64 4.88 14.19
CA LEU A 143 -4.32 3.97 15.13
C LEU A 143 -5.55 3.31 14.49
N LYS A 144 -6.36 4.06 13.75
CA LYS A 144 -7.50 3.51 12.99
C LYS A 144 -7.04 2.47 11.95
N ARG A 145 -5.95 2.76 11.22
CA ARG A 145 -5.39 1.83 10.23
C ARG A 145 -4.83 0.56 10.87
N LEU A 146 -4.21 0.67 12.04
CA LEU A 146 -3.74 -0.50 12.81
C LEU A 146 -4.92 -1.35 13.28
N ALA A 147 -6.00 -0.74 13.75
CA ALA A 147 -7.21 -1.47 14.13
C ALA A 147 -7.80 -2.24 12.93
N ILE A 148 -7.95 -1.58 11.78
CA ILE A 148 -8.44 -2.21 10.53
C ILE A 148 -7.50 -3.33 10.08
N TYR A 149 -6.18 -3.13 10.14
CA TYR A 149 -5.22 -4.19 9.80
C TYR A 149 -5.41 -5.43 10.67
N ASN A 150 -5.55 -5.24 11.99
CA ASN A 150 -5.74 -6.35 12.93
C ASN A 150 -7.06 -7.09 12.70
N ASP A 151 -8.11 -6.36 12.32
CA ASP A 151 -9.44 -6.91 12.06
C ASP A 151 -9.52 -7.65 10.72
N GLN A 152 -8.99 -7.05 9.64
CA GLN A 152 -9.28 -7.48 8.27
C GLN A 152 -8.10 -8.12 7.53
N THR A 153 -6.86 -7.74 7.88
CA THR A 153 -5.66 -8.15 7.14
C THR A 153 -4.85 -9.20 7.87
N LYS A 154 -4.78 -9.15 9.21
CA LYS A 154 -3.96 -10.06 10.00
C LYS A 154 -4.32 -11.54 9.78
N CYS A 155 -5.60 -11.84 9.54
CA CYS A 155 -6.07 -13.19 9.22
C CYS A 155 -5.46 -13.75 7.92
N LEU A 156 -4.98 -12.90 7.01
CA LEU A 156 -4.30 -13.34 5.78
C LEU A 156 -2.98 -14.05 6.06
N ILE A 157 -2.35 -13.80 7.21
CA ILE A 157 -1.12 -14.49 7.59
C ILE A 157 -1.39 -16.00 7.65
N ASP A 158 -2.45 -16.41 8.34
CA ASP A 158 -2.81 -17.82 8.48
C ASP A 158 -3.34 -18.39 7.15
N PHE A 159 -4.11 -17.60 6.40
CA PHE A 159 -4.56 -17.97 5.05
C PHE A 159 -3.39 -18.38 4.15
N TYR A 160 -2.32 -17.58 4.10
CA TYR A 160 -1.16 -17.86 3.25
C TYR A 160 -0.18 -18.86 3.88
N LYS A 161 -0.09 -18.94 5.22
CA LYS A 161 0.68 -19.99 5.90
C LYS A 161 0.15 -21.38 5.57
N ASN A 162 -1.18 -21.55 5.57
CA ASN A 162 -1.83 -22.80 5.21
C ASN A 162 -1.56 -23.22 3.74
N LYS A 163 -1.18 -22.27 2.88
CA LYS A 163 -0.78 -22.52 1.48
C LYS A 163 0.73 -22.73 1.29
N GLY A 164 1.53 -22.61 2.34
CA GLY A 164 2.99 -22.75 2.27
C GLY A 164 3.68 -21.61 1.48
N LEU A 165 3.03 -20.45 1.35
CA LEU A 165 3.54 -19.33 0.55
C LEU A 165 4.30 -18.29 1.38
N VAL A 166 4.14 -18.28 2.70
CA VAL A 166 4.71 -17.23 3.58
C VAL A 166 6.21 -17.44 3.80
N LEU A 167 6.98 -16.36 3.65
CA LEU A 167 8.35 -16.19 4.12
C LEU A 167 8.37 -15.09 5.18
N GLU A 168 9.17 -15.27 6.23
CA GLU A 168 9.28 -14.35 7.37
C GLU A 168 10.69 -13.74 7.46
#